data_AF-A0A838U3A0-F1
#
_entry.id   AF-A0A838U3A0-F1
#
_cell.length_a   1.000
_cell.length_b   1.000
_cell.length_c   1.000
_cell.angle_alpha   90.00
_cell.angle_beta   90.00
_cell.angle_gamma   90.00
#
_symmetry.space_group_name_H-M   'P 1'
#
loop_
_entity.id
_entity.type
_entity.pdbx_description
1 polymer ?
#
loop_
_entity_poly.entity_id
_entity_poly.type
_entity_poly.pdbx_seq_one_letter_code
_entity_poly.pdbx_strand_id
1 'polypeptide(L)' 'MAIRYRCINCNIVLSGEGASRHYLANPEHKLEKLPPPPKPTKSTSSS' A
#
# COMPACT_ATOMS: atom_id res chain seq x y z
N MET A 1 -0.74 -6.36 9.22
CA MET A 1 0.19 -5.51 8.45
C MET A 1 -0.58 -5.03 7.22
N ALA A 2 -0.82 -3.73 7.06
CA ALA A 2 -1.62 -3.25 5.93
C ALA A 2 -0.77 -3.35 4.65
N ILE A 3 -1.14 -4.25 3.73
CA ILE A 3 -0.52 -4.31 2.41
C ILE A 3 -0.95 -3.06 1.65
N ARG A 4 0.03 -2.37 1.06
CA ARG A 4 -0.18 -1.16 0.27
C ARG A 4 0.10 -1.48 -1.20
N TYR A 5 -0.73 -0.95 -2.07
CA TYR A 5 -0.56 -1.03 -3.51
C TYR A 5 -0.59 0.37 -4.11
N ARG A 6 0.23 0.65 -5.11
CA ARG A 6 0.19 1.89 -5.89
C ARG A 6 -0.29 1.60 -7.29
N CYS A 7 -1.30 2.31 -7.76
CA CYS A 7 -1.62 2.28 -9.19
C CYS A 7 -0.66 3.21 -9.93
N ILE A 8 0.13 2.68 -10.86
CA ILE A 8 1.10 3.49 -11.62
C ILE A 8 0.41 4.37 -12.67
N ASN A 9 -0.78 3.97 -13.15
CA ASN A 9 -1.53 4.73 -14.14
C ASN A 9 -2.32 5.89 -13.51
N CYS A 10 -2.87 5.68 -12.30
CA CYS A 10 -3.66 6.70 -11.60
C CYS A 10 -2.87 7.47 -10.53
N ASN A 11 -1.65 7.02 -10.21
CA ASN A 11 -0.82 7.55 -9.13
C ASN A 11 -1.50 7.57 -7.74
N ILE A 12 -2.42 6.63 -7.48
CA ILE A 12 -3.13 6.49 -6.21
C ILE A 12 -2.52 5.39 -5.34
N VAL A 13 -2.57 5.57 -4.02
CA VAL A 13 -2.14 4.56 -3.04
C VAL A 13 -3.36 3.95 -2.38
N LEU A 14 -3.48 2.63 -2.52
CA LEU A 14 -4.52 1.82 -1.90
C LEU A 14 -3.93 1.11 -0.70
N SER A 15 -4.64 1.15 0.43
CA SER A 15 -4.29 0.42 1.63
C SER A 15 -5.36 -0.63 1.91
N GLY A 16 -4.98 -1.92 1.95
CA GLY A 16 -5.90 -3.03 2.20
C GLY A 16 -6.15 -3.92 0.98
N GLU A 17 -6.38 -5.21 1.26
CA GLU A 17 -6.43 -6.27 0.25
C GLU A 17 -7.66 -6.20 -0.67
N GLY A 18 -8.80 -5.71 -0.14
CA GLY A 18 -10.05 -5.58 -0.90
C GLY A 18 -9.97 -4.55 -2.02
N ALA A 19 -9.39 -3.38 -1.74
CA ALA A 19 -9.25 -2.31 -2.72
C ALA A 19 -8.33 -2.71 -3.88
N SER A 20 -7.22 -3.41 -3.60
CA SER A 20 -6.33 -3.90 -4.65
C SER A 20 -7.00 -4.88 -5.61
N ARG A 21 -7.90 -5.75 -5.13
CA ARG A 21 -8.57 -6.76 -5.99
C ARG A 21 -9.49 -6.12 -7.03
N HIS A 22 -10.19 -5.05 -6.66
CA HIS A 22 -11.05 -4.30 -7.58
C HIS A 22 -10.26 -3.65 -8.72
N TYR A 23 -9.10 -3.07 -8.41
CA TYR A 23 -8.23 -2.46 -9.41
C TYR A 23 -7.49 -3.51 -10.26
N LEU A 24 -7.09 -4.65 -9.68
CA LEU A 24 -6.51 -5.78 -10.42
C LEU A 24 -7.49 -6.42 -11.42
N ALA A 25 -8.80 -6.32 -11.19
CA ALA A 25 -9.81 -6.83 -12.11
C ALA A 25 -9.93 -6.01 -13.40
N ASN A 26 -9.47 -4.75 -13.39
CA ASN A 26 -9.46 -3.89 -14.56
C ASN A 26 -8.06 -3.83 -15.19
N PRO A 27 -7.90 -4.25 -16.46
CA PRO A 27 -6.59 -4.26 -17.13
C PRO A 27 -5.99 -2.86 -17.32
N GLU A 28 -6.82 -1.81 -17.26
CA GLU A 28 -6.39 -0.41 -17.32
C GLU A 28 -5.63 0.04 -16.06
N HIS A 29 -5.78 -0.65 -14.93
CA HIS A 29 -5.12 -0.27 -13.68
C HIS A 29 -3.97 -1.22 -13.38
N LYS A 30 -2.74 -0.71 -13.53
CA LYS A 30 -1.54 -1.45 -13.16
C LYS A 30 -1.14 -1.14 -11.71
N LEU A 31 -1.27 -2.13 -10.83
CA LEU A 31 -0.92 -2.03 -9.41
C LEU A 31 0.49 -2.57 -9.15
N GLU A 32 1.30 -1.80 -8.43
CA GLU A 32 2.57 -2.26 -7.84
C GLU A 32 2.38 -2.47 -6.34
N LYS A 33 2.97 -3.53 -5.78
CA LYS A 33 2.95 -3.76 -4.33
C LYS A 33 4.02 -2.89 -3.67
N LEU A 34 3.60 -2.03 -2.74
CA LEU A 34 4.53 -1.22 -1.98
C LEU A 34 5.07 -2.00 -0.77
N PRO A 35 6.33 -1.74 -0.37
CA PRO A 35 6.86 -2.30 0.86
C PRO A 35 5.99 -1.85 2.05
N PRO A 36 5.89 -2.68 3.10
CA PRO A 36 5.22 -2.27 4.32
C PRO A 36 5.89 -1.01 4.87
N PRO A 37 5.12 -0.09 5.51
CA PRO A 37 5.74 1.03 6.19
C PRO A 37 6.76 0.49 7.21
N PRO A 38 7.88 1.20 7.41
CA PRO A 38 8.81 0.83 8.46
C PRO A 38 8.02 0.68 9.75
N LYS A 39 8.28 -0.39 10.51
CA LYS A 39 7.73 -0.51 11.86
C LYS A 39 8.02 0.80 12.58
N PRO A 40 7.06 1.37 13.33
CA PRO A 40 7.40 2.45 14.23
C PRO A 40 8.50 1.91 15.13
N THR A 41 9.74 2.33 14.89
CA THR A 41 10.78 2.21 15.90
C THR A 41 10.22 3.02 17.04
N LYS A 42 9.77 2.32 18.08
CA LYS A 42 9.49 2.92 19.37
C LYS A 42 10.78 3.64 19.74
N SER A 43 10.88 4.91 19.39
CA SER A 43 11.89 5.79 19.94
C SER A 43 11.63 5.71 21.42
N THR A 44 12.52 5.00 22.10
CA THR A 44 12.69 5.07 23.53
C THR A 44 12.85 6.55 23.84
N SER A 45 11.73 7.20 24.21
CA SER A 45 11.78 8.46 24.90
C SER A 45 12.32 8.12 26.26
N SER A 46 13.59 8.42 26.45
CA SER A 46 14.22 8.61 27.75
C SER A 46 13.30 9.46 28.62
N SER A 47 12.94 8.98 29.81
CA SER A 47 12.64 9.81 30.96
C SER A 47 12.80 9.00 32.23
#